data_AF-A0A6A3ZUF0-F1
#
_entry.id   AF-A0A6A3ZUF0-F1
#
_cell.length_a   1.000
_cell.length_b   1.000
_cell.length_c   1.000
_cell.angle_alpha   90.00
_cell.angle_beta   90.00
_cell.angle_gamma   90.00
#
_symmetry.space_group_name_H-M   'P 1'
#
loop_
_entity.id
_entity.type
_entity.pdbx_description
1 polymer ?
#
loop_
_entity_poly.entity_id
_entity_poly.type
_entity_poly.pdbx_seq_one_letter_code
_entity_poly.pdbx_strand_id
1 'polypeptide(L)'
;MSAAKGKKKGHEDVLARLLNQHVQKHGPLVHPTLGEQPGFFVDEGRFIPFRMVVLGRGEIAPFICHALLQWAWSGHGGRVTDAGDYVLDGTTLRVPDVAYVPRADARQLTEAQRWTRGGEPFAPTFVVEIDTLTGPHSKFDALDHKMQHEYFPHGVQLGWLIGPKNKIMYEYKRYAQGGRLVRRVGDSAWRDLDGGTVLPSFTLNCGDLDDVLDPESGWSSEEEVDSTCPVHGCTERFNRRGAFAAHAEWHRAESARARRRAKRGNH
;
A
#
# COMPACT_ATOMS: atom_id res chain seq x y z
N MET A 1 53.63 2.87 -15.96
CA MET A 1 52.19 3.19 -15.79
C MET A 1 51.39 1.90 -15.85
N SER A 2 50.90 1.42 -14.72
CA SER A 2 49.59 0.75 -14.62
C SER A 2 49.30 0.53 -13.13
N ALA A 3 48.46 1.38 -12.56
CA ALA A 3 47.99 1.22 -11.19
C ALA A 3 46.87 0.17 -11.19
N ALA A 4 47.14 -0.99 -10.60
CA ALA A 4 46.13 -1.99 -10.32
C ALA A 4 45.19 -1.46 -9.23
N LYS A 5 43.96 -1.10 -9.60
CA LYS A 5 42.85 -0.84 -8.67
C LYS A 5 42.52 -2.12 -7.92
N GLY A 6 43.08 -2.29 -6.72
CA GLY A 6 42.64 -3.30 -5.76
C GLY A 6 41.21 -3.01 -5.32
N LYS A 7 40.27 -3.91 -5.65
CA LYS A 7 38.89 -3.89 -5.15
C LYS A 7 38.91 -3.98 -3.61
N LYS A 8 38.28 -3.01 -2.93
CA LYS A 8 37.95 -3.05 -1.50
C LYS A 8 37.08 -4.27 -1.22
N LYS A 9 37.68 -5.41 -0.83
CA LYS A 9 36.98 -6.68 -0.58
C LYS A 9 37.09 -7.14 0.89
N GLY A 10 37.35 -6.21 1.82
CA GLY A 10 37.79 -6.56 3.18
C GLY A 10 36.94 -6.06 4.35
N HIS A 11 36.12 -5.02 4.18
CA HIS A 11 35.41 -4.40 5.32
C HIS A 11 33.91 -4.70 5.33
N GLU A 12 33.25 -4.67 4.17
CA GLU A 12 31.83 -5.03 4.04
C GLU A 12 31.59 -6.51 4.34
N ASP A 13 32.46 -7.41 3.87
CA ASP A 13 32.38 -8.85 4.15
C ASP A 13 32.57 -9.17 5.64
N VAL A 14 33.43 -8.43 6.35
CA VAL A 14 33.67 -8.63 7.78
C VAL A 14 32.49 -8.12 8.59
N LEU A 15 31.95 -6.96 8.24
CA LEU A 15 30.78 -6.39 8.93
C LEU A 15 29.55 -7.28 8.74
N ALA A 16 29.29 -7.72 7.50
CA ALA A 16 28.19 -8.64 7.20
C ALA A 16 28.34 -9.97 7.96
N ARG A 17 29.55 -10.51 8.06
CA ARG A 17 29.82 -11.74 8.83
C ARG A 17 29.59 -11.53 10.33
N LEU A 18 30.03 -10.42 10.90
CA LEU A 18 29.81 -10.09 12.31
C LEU A 18 28.34 -9.89 12.62
N LEU A 19 27.60 -9.23 11.73
CA LEU A 19 26.16 -9.07 11.82
C LEU A 19 25.42 -10.41 11.79
N ASN A 20 25.76 -11.28 10.83
CA ASN A 20 25.17 -12.62 10.74
C ASN A 20 25.46 -13.44 12.00
N GLN A 21 26.68 -13.37 12.55
CA GLN A 21 27.02 -14.03 13.81
C GLN A 21 26.24 -13.46 15.00
N HIS A 22 26.03 -12.14 15.06
CA HIS A 22 25.24 -11.50 16.10
C HIS A 22 23.77 -11.95 16.03
N VAL A 23 23.16 -11.93 14.85
CA VAL A 23 21.78 -12.40 14.63
C VAL A 23 21.64 -13.89 14.93
N GLN A 24 22.60 -14.74 14.54
CA GLN A 24 22.58 -16.17 14.89
C GLN A 24 22.67 -16.41 16.39
N LYS A 25 23.43 -15.59 17.12
CA LYS A 25 23.62 -15.74 18.56
C LYS A 25 22.46 -15.17 19.37
N HIS A 26 21.87 -14.06 18.93
CA HIS A 26 20.91 -13.29 19.72
C HIS A 26 19.48 -13.33 19.19
N GLY A 27 19.25 -13.94 18.03
CA GLY A 27 17.96 -13.94 17.34
C GLY A 27 17.73 -12.70 16.48
N PRO A 28 16.56 -12.58 15.85
CA PRO A 28 16.19 -11.40 15.06
C PRO A 28 16.11 -10.14 15.96
N LEU A 29 16.19 -8.96 15.35
CA LEU A 29 15.96 -7.70 16.08
C LEU A 29 14.53 -7.72 16.65
N VAL A 30 14.36 -7.35 17.92
CA VAL A 30 13.03 -7.31 18.57
C VAL A 30 12.62 -5.86 18.76
N HIS A 31 11.55 -5.44 18.08
CA HIS A 31 10.96 -4.11 18.29
C HIS A 31 9.92 -4.19 19.43
N PRO A 32 9.89 -3.25 20.40
CA PRO A 32 9.01 -3.32 21.57
C PRO A 32 7.52 -3.54 21.23
N THR A 33 7.06 -2.95 20.12
CA THR A 33 5.66 -3.05 19.67
C THR A 33 5.45 -4.08 18.56
N LEU A 34 6.44 -4.30 17.70
CA LEU A 34 6.27 -5.11 16.49
C LEU A 34 6.74 -6.56 16.70
N GLY A 35 7.37 -6.86 17.84
CA GLY A 35 7.97 -8.17 18.15
C GLY A 35 9.21 -8.44 17.31
N GLU A 36 9.53 -9.72 17.10
CA GLU A 36 10.64 -10.16 16.27
C GLU A 36 10.54 -9.62 14.82
N GLN A 37 11.66 -9.11 14.32
CA GLN A 37 11.80 -8.46 13.01
C GLN A 37 12.80 -9.28 12.20
N PRO A 38 12.32 -10.22 11.35
CA PRO A 38 13.18 -11.11 10.58
C PRO A 38 13.92 -10.39 9.44
N GLY A 39 13.49 -9.18 9.08
CA GLY A 39 14.15 -8.30 8.13
C GLY A 39 14.51 -6.96 8.77
N PHE A 40 15.62 -6.37 8.32
CA PHE A 40 15.97 -4.99 8.59
C PHE A 40 16.74 -4.43 7.40
N PHE A 41 16.74 -3.11 7.25
CA PHE A 41 17.66 -2.40 6.36
C PHE A 41 18.51 -1.44 7.18
N VAL A 42 19.70 -1.13 6.67
CA VAL A 42 20.56 -0.09 7.24
C VAL A 42 20.27 1.20 6.51
N ASP A 43 19.88 2.22 7.26
CA ASP A 43 19.51 3.52 6.74
C ASP A 43 20.03 4.60 7.68
N GLU A 44 20.79 5.54 7.10
CA GLU A 44 21.58 6.54 7.84
C GLU A 44 22.37 5.96 9.04
N GLY A 45 22.91 4.75 8.87
CA GLY A 45 23.69 4.05 9.90
C GLY A 45 22.87 3.45 11.05
N ARG A 46 21.54 3.42 10.92
CA ARG A 46 20.61 2.80 11.88
C ARG A 46 19.99 1.54 11.30
N PHE A 47 19.76 0.56 12.16
CA PHE A 47 18.94 -0.60 11.81
C PHE A 47 17.47 -0.19 11.86
N ILE A 48 16.81 -0.27 10.72
CA ILE A 48 15.38 -0.04 10.62
C ILE A 48 14.71 -1.41 10.45
N PRO A 49 13.89 -1.83 11.42
CA PRO A 49 13.07 -3.02 11.28
C PRO A 49 12.24 -2.99 10.00
N PHE A 50 12.26 -4.09 9.26
CA PHE A 50 11.43 -4.28 8.08
C PHE A 50 10.48 -5.46 8.29
N ARG A 51 9.20 -5.20 8.05
CA ARG A 51 8.19 -6.25 8.10
C ARG A 51 8.29 -7.11 6.84
N MET A 52 8.68 -8.36 7.00
CA MET A 52 8.61 -9.34 5.92
C MET A 52 7.14 -9.73 5.68
N VAL A 53 6.65 -9.46 4.46
CA VAL A 53 5.30 -9.82 4.03
C VAL A 53 5.35 -11.19 3.36
N VAL A 54 4.47 -12.11 3.77
CA VAL A 54 4.33 -13.43 3.12
C VAL A 54 3.41 -13.32 1.90
N LEU A 55 3.55 -14.25 0.95
CA LEU A 55 2.86 -14.22 -0.35
C LEU A 55 1.37 -13.84 -0.25
N GLY A 56 0.58 -14.60 0.51
CA GLY A 56 -0.88 -14.36 0.63
C GLY A 56 -1.27 -12.99 1.18
N ARG A 57 -0.39 -12.30 1.93
CA ARG A 57 -0.61 -10.90 2.33
C ARG A 57 -0.13 -9.92 1.26
N GLY A 58 0.96 -10.28 0.56
CA GLY A 58 1.55 -9.51 -0.53
C GLY A 58 0.67 -9.43 -1.78
N GLU A 59 -0.36 -10.27 -1.90
CA GLU A 59 -1.34 -10.24 -3.00
C GLU A 59 -2.44 -9.18 -2.78
N ILE A 60 -2.78 -8.88 -1.52
CA ILE A 60 -3.88 -7.98 -1.17
C ILE A 60 -3.54 -6.51 -1.43
N ALA A 61 -2.36 -6.04 -0.99
CA ALA A 61 -2.01 -4.62 -1.14
C ALA A 61 -1.98 -4.15 -2.61
N PRO A 62 -1.38 -4.91 -3.57
CA PRO A 62 -1.43 -4.56 -4.99
C PRO A 62 -2.85 -4.47 -5.53
N PHE A 63 -3.75 -5.37 -5.14
CA PHE A 63 -5.16 -5.32 -5.55
C PHE A 63 -5.85 -4.04 -5.05
N ILE A 64 -5.71 -3.72 -3.76
CA ILE A 64 -6.30 -2.51 -3.17
C ILE A 64 -5.72 -1.25 -3.85
N CYS A 65 -4.41 -1.21 -4.07
CA CYS A 65 -3.75 -0.12 -4.80
C CYS A 65 -4.30 0.03 -6.21
N HIS A 66 -4.51 -1.07 -6.94
CA HIS A 66 -5.09 -1.05 -8.28
C HIS A 66 -6.51 -0.46 -8.27
N ALA A 67 -7.38 -0.97 -7.39
CA ALA A 67 -8.76 -0.48 -7.25
C ALA A 67 -8.80 1.02 -6.90
N LEU A 68 -7.95 1.47 -5.97
CA LEU A 68 -7.84 2.89 -5.60
C LEU A 68 -7.29 3.75 -6.72
N LEU A 69 -6.33 3.25 -7.50
CA LEU A 69 -5.79 3.98 -8.67
C LEU A 69 -6.85 4.16 -9.74
N GLN A 70 -7.64 3.12 -10.04
CA GLN A 70 -8.78 3.22 -10.96
C GLN A 70 -9.79 4.25 -10.47
N TRP A 71 -10.15 4.20 -9.18
CA TRP A 71 -11.04 5.19 -8.56
C TRP A 71 -10.46 6.62 -8.60
N ALA A 72 -9.18 6.79 -8.32
CA ALA A 72 -8.50 8.09 -8.38
C ALA A 72 -8.49 8.62 -9.83
N TRP A 73 -8.30 7.77 -10.82
CA TRP A 73 -8.28 8.14 -12.23
C TRP A 73 -9.66 8.38 -12.84
N SER A 74 -10.74 7.89 -12.21
CA SER A 74 -12.12 8.13 -12.66
C SER A 74 -12.60 9.57 -12.49
N GLY A 75 -11.83 10.42 -11.81
CA GLY A 75 -12.10 11.85 -11.68
C GLY A 75 -11.71 12.43 -10.33
N HIS A 76 -11.64 11.60 -9.29
CA HIS A 76 -11.35 11.98 -7.90
C HIS A 76 -9.94 12.55 -7.71
N GLY A 77 -8.94 11.97 -8.39
CA GLY A 77 -7.54 12.38 -8.32
C GLY A 77 -6.82 11.87 -7.08
N GLY A 78 -5.77 12.59 -6.69
CA GLY A 78 -4.90 12.22 -5.56
C GLY A 78 -3.72 11.35 -5.96
N ARG A 79 -3.06 10.80 -4.96
CA ARG A 79 -1.93 9.88 -5.08
C ARG A 79 -2.21 8.66 -4.23
N VAL A 80 -1.98 7.49 -4.81
CA VAL A 80 -2.03 6.20 -4.12
C VAL A 80 -0.61 5.67 -4.08
N THR A 81 -0.16 5.18 -2.94
CA THR A 81 1.17 4.60 -2.76
C THR A 81 1.04 3.25 -2.07
N ASP A 82 1.77 2.26 -2.56
CA ASP A 82 2.22 1.11 -1.79
C ASP A 82 3.58 1.43 -1.18
N ALA A 83 3.76 1.08 0.10
CA ALA A 83 5.05 1.23 0.79
C ALA A 83 5.71 2.62 0.67
N GLY A 84 4.94 3.71 0.68
CA GLY A 84 5.44 5.07 0.66
C GLY A 84 5.87 5.57 2.05
N ASP A 85 6.98 6.33 2.12
CA ASP A 85 7.47 6.97 3.34
C ASP A 85 6.65 8.22 3.68
N TYR A 86 6.07 8.25 4.88
CA TYR A 86 5.34 9.40 5.44
C TYR A 86 5.94 9.84 6.77
N VAL A 87 6.52 11.03 6.78
CA VAL A 87 7.02 11.68 7.99
C VAL A 87 5.83 12.35 8.68
N LEU A 88 5.24 11.69 9.68
CA LEU A 88 4.04 12.14 10.37
C LEU A 88 4.31 13.33 11.30
N ASP A 89 5.48 13.30 11.94
CA ASP A 89 6.07 14.38 12.71
C ASP A 89 7.61 14.33 12.54
N GLY A 90 8.35 15.26 13.15
CA GLY A 90 9.81 15.32 13.01
C GLY A 90 10.60 14.08 13.49
N THR A 91 9.93 13.09 14.08
CA THR A 91 10.51 11.85 14.62
C THR A 91 9.82 10.57 14.15
N THR A 92 8.55 10.65 13.71
CA THR A 92 7.73 9.50 13.38
C THR A 92 7.65 9.28 11.86
N LEU A 93 8.42 8.34 11.35
CA LEU A 93 8.33 7.85 9.96
C LEU A 93 7.43 6.61 9.89
N ARG A 94 6.49 6.57 8.95
CA ARG A 94 5.62 5.41 8.70
C ARG A 94 5.49 5.06 7.24
N VAL A 95 5.38 3.75 7.02
CA VAL A 95 5.24 3.11 5.72
C VAL A 95 4.00 2.21 5.79
N PRO A 96 2.80 2.73 5.46
CA PRO A 96 1.59 1.91 5.39
C PRO A 96 1.64 0.97 4.19
N ASP A 97 0.91 -0.15 4.25
CA ASP A 97 0.82 -1.10 3.13
C ASP A 97 0.13 -0.45 1.92
N VAL A 98 -0.90 0.37 2.18
CA VAL A 98 -1.54 1.23 1.18
C VAL A 98 -1.83 2.59 1.81
N ALA A 99 -1.59 3.67 1.06
CA ALA A 99 -2.00 5.01 1.46
C ALA A 99 -2.56 5.83 0.31
N TYR A 100 -3.41 6.80 0.66
CA TYR A 100 -3.94 7.78 -0.26
C TYR A 100 -3.79 9.22 0.28
N VAL A 101 -3.31 10.10 -0.61
CA VAL A 101 -3.18 11.55 -0.40
C VAL A 101 -4.11 12.28 -1.38
N PRO A 102 -5.03 13.14 -0.91
CA PRO A 102 -5.92 13.92 -1.77
C PRO A 102 -5.19 14.78 -2.78
N ARG A 103 -5.86 15.07 -3.91
CA ARG A 103 -5.28 15.90 -4.99
C ARG A 103 -4.82 17.28 -4.50
N ALA A 104 -5.60 17.91 -3.61
CA ALA A 104 -5.29 19.24 -3.09
C ALA A 104 -4.00 19.22 -2.28
N ASP A 105 -3.85 18.24 -1.39
CA ASP A 105 -2.70 18.10 -0.51
C ASP A 105 -1.46 17.69 -1.30
N ALA A 106 -1.59 16.71 -2.19
CA ALA A 106 -0.50 16.25 -3.05
C ALA A 106 0.07 17.37 -3.96
N ARG A 107 -0.75 18.37 -4.33
CA ARG A 107 -0.29 19.53 -5.12
C ARG A 107 0.51 20.53 -4.29
N GLN A 108 0.26 20.60 -2.99
CA GLN A 108 0.93 21.51 -2.07
C GLN A 108 2.26 20.95 -1.56
N LEU A 109 2.51 19.64 -1.71
CA LEU A 109 3.79 19.04 -1.34
C LEU A 109 4.95 19.72 -2.07
N THR A 110 5.94 20.14 -1.30
CA THR A 110 7.22 20.68 -1.78
C THR A 110 8.06 19.62 -2.49
N GLU A 111 9.10 20.04 -3.20
CA GLU A 111 10.05 19.11 -3.84
C GLU A 111 10.75 18.23 -2.79
N ALA A 112 11.13 18.82 -1.64
CA ALA A 112 11.73 18.08 -0.53
C ALA A 112 10.79 16.98 0.00
N GLN A 113 9.51 17.28 0.24
CA GLN A 113 8.52 16.29 0.71
C GLN A 113 8.25 15.18 -0.31
N ARG A 114 8.43 15.43 -1.62
CA ARG A 114 8.14 14.45 -2.68
C ARG A 114 9.30 13.52 -2.99
N TRP A 115 10.52 14.01 -2.89
CA TRP A 115 11.71 13.31 -3.39
C TRP A 115 12.73 12.98 -2.30
N THR A 116 12.50 13.46 -1.07
CA THR A 116 13.36 13.21 0.08
C THR A 116 12.48 12.99 1.33
N ARG A 117 13.11 12.74 2.48
CA ARG A 117 12.45 12.76 3.80
C ARG A 117 12.52 14.13 4.49
N GLY A 118 12.96 15.16 3.76
CA GLY A 118 13.06 16.52 4.25
C GLY A 118 11.81 17.35 3.98
N GLY A 119 11.74 18.51 4.62
CA GLY A 119 10.58 19.41 4.56
C GLY A 119 9.63 19.21 5.72
N GLU A 120 8.47 19.87 5.66
CA GLU A 120 7.46 19.77 6.71
C GLU A 120 6.83 18.37 6.76
N PRO A 121 6.57 17.82 7.96
CA PRO A 121 5.84 16.57 8.11
C PRO A 121 4.48 16.61 7.40
N PHE A 122 4.07 15.46 6.85
CA PHE A 122 2.74 15.28 6.30
C PHE A 122 2.28 13.83 6.45
N ALA A 123 0.96 13.66 6.61
CA ALA A 123 0.32 12.36 6.69
C ALA A 123 -0.58 12.12 5.47
N PRO A 124 -0.82 10.85 5.09
CA PRO A 124 -1.90 10.52 4.19
C PRO A 124 -3.26 10.75 4.86
N THR A 125 -4.33 10.83 4.06
CA THR A 125 -5.69 10.96 4.59
C THR A 125 -6.34 9.59 4.77
N PHE A 126 -5.88 8.58 4.03
CA PHE A 126 -6.34 7.20 4.14
C PHE A 126 -5.17 6.23 4.17
N VAL A 127 -5.27 5.19 5.01
CA VAL A 127 -4.26 4.14 5.19
C VAL A 127 -4.88 2.74 5.29
N VAL A 128 -4.16 1.73 4.82
CA VAL A 128 -4.46 0.32 5.05
C VAL A 128 -3.23 -0.36 5.65
N GLU A 129 -3.44 -1.23 6.62
CA GLU A 129 -2.44 -2.18 7.11
C GLU A 129 -2.98 -3.61 7.02
N ILE A 130 -2.12 -4.54 6.63
CA ILE A 130 -2.48 -5.93 6.34
C ILE A 130 -1.57 -6.84 7.16
N ASP A 131 -2.12 -7.58 8.11
CA ASP A 131 -1.34 -8.58 8.86
C ASP A 131 -2.22 -9.67 9.51
N THR A 132 -1.59 -10.56 10.26
CA THR A 132 -2.22 -11.52 11.15
C THR A 132 -2.85 -10.76 12.31
N LEU A 133 -4.18 -10.77 12.41
CA LEU A 133 -4.91 -9.99 13.42
C LEU A 133 -5.48 -10.86 14.56
N THR A 134 -5.30 -12.18 14.53
CA THR A 134 -5.71 -13.11 15.60
C THR A 134 -4.68 -14.22 15.81
N GLY A 135 -4.74 -14.88 16.97
CA GLY A 135 -3.86 -15.99 17.34
C GLY A 135 -2.51 -15.58 17.93
N PRO A 136 -1.59 -16.54 18.17
CA PRO A 136 -0.35 -16.33 18.91
C PRO A 136 0.63 -15.32 18.30
N HIS A 137 0.53 -15.07 16.99
CA HIS A 137 1.38 -14.13 16.26
C HIS A 137 0.62 -12.89 15.79
N SER A 138 -0.52 -12.60 16.43
CA SER A 138 -1.33 -11.42 16.11
C SER A 138 -0.51 -10.14 16.24
N LYS A 139 -0.67 -9.23 15.27
CA LYS A 139 -0.17 -7.85 15.27
C LYS A 139 -1.29 -6.85 15.55
N PHE A 140 -2.46 -7.32 15.96
CA PHE A 140 -3.63 -6.48 16.17
C PHE A 140 -3.35 -5.34 17.15
N ASP A 141 -2.86 -5.61 18.37
CA ASP A 141 -2.62 -4.57 19.37
C ASP A 141 -1.61 -3.52 18.88
N ALA A 142 -0.57 -3.97 18.19
CA ALA A 142 0.45 -3.09 17.60
C ALA A 142 -0.14 -2.18 16.50
N LEU A 143 -0.98 -2.73 15.63
CA LEU A 143 -1.61 -1.99 14.53
C LEU A 143 -2.78 -1.12 15.00
N ASP A 144 -3.55 -1.56 15.99
CA ASP A 144 -4.58 -0.77 16.67
C ASP A 144 -3.94 0.43 17.39
N HIS A 145 -2.83 0.23 18.10
CA HIS A 145 -2.02 1.32 18.66
C HIS A 145 -1.53 2.29 17.56
N LYS A 146 -0.98 1.77 16.46
CA LYS A 146 -0.52 2.56 15.31
C LYS A 146 -1.65 3.43 14.74
N MET A 147 -2.84 2.87 14.57
CA MET A 147 -4.02 3.63 14.16
C MET A 147 -4.35 4.73 15.17
N GLN A 148 -4.48 4.37 16.46
CA GLN A 148 -5.00 5.29 17.47
C GLN A 148 -4.05 6.40 17.89
N HIS A 149 -2.75 6.13 17.93
CA HIS A 149 -1.76 7.03 18.54
C HIS A 149 -0.77 7.62 17.55
N GLU A 150 -0.72 7.12 16.33
CA GLU A 150 0.25 7.59 15.34
C GLU A 150 -0.44 8.12 14.09
N TYR A 151 -1.31 7.34 13.45
CA TYR A 151 -1.95 7.79 12.20
C TYR A 151 -3.00 8.89 12.42
N PHE A 152 -4.01 8.65 13.26
CA PHE A 152 -5.12 9.58 13.43
C PHE A 152 -4.73 10.90 14.10
N PRO A 153 -3.80 10.95 15.07
CA PRO A 153 -3.29 12.22 15.58
C PRO A 153 -2.64 13.11 14.52
N HIS A 154 -2.08 12.53 13.44
CA HIS A 154 -1.31 13.25 12.42
C HIS A 154 -2.08 13.56 11.13
N GLY A 155 -3.39 13.31 11.05
CA GLY A 155 -4.21 13.79 9.94
C GLY A 155 -4.96 12.70 9.15
N VAL A 156 -4.67 11.42 9.40
CA VAL A 156 -5.44 10.30 8.82
C VAL A 156 -6.92 10.42 9.20
N GLN A 157 -7.82 10.19 8.25
CA GLN A 157 -9.26 10.31 8.44
C GLN A 157 -10.02 8.99 8.31
N LEU A 158 -9.47 8.05 7.55
CA LEU A 158 -10.00 6.70 7.37
C LEU A 158 -8.83 5.70 7.42
N GLY A 159 -8.99 4.61 8.15
CA GLY A 159 -7.99 3.56 8.26
C GLY A 159 -8.63 2.18 8.24
N TRP A 160 -8.05 1.24 7.50
CA TRP A 160 -8.48 -0.15 7.50
C TRP A 160 -7.36 -1.08 7.98
N LEU A 161 -7.70 -2.00 8.89
CA LEU A 161 -6.84 -3.13 9.24
C LEU A 161 -7.45 -4.39 8.65
N ILE A 162 -6.70 -5.11 7.83
CA ILE A 162 -7.21 -6.29 7.11
C ILE A 162 -6.39 -7.52 7.51
N GLY A 163 -7.10 -8.53 8.00
CA GLY A 163 -6.56 -9.84 8.36
C GLY A 163 -7.06 -10.92 7.40
N PRO A 164 -6.45 -11.08 6.21
CA PRO A 164 -7.01 -11.90 5.14
C PRO A 164 -7.11 -13.39 5.51
N LYS A 165 -6.10 -13.93 6.22
CA LYS A 165 -6.06 -15.35 6.59
C LYS A 165 -7.27 -15.81 7.41
N ASN A 166 -7.72 -14.97 8.35
CA ASN A 166 -8.83 -15.29 9.24
C ASN A 166 -10.10 -14.53 8.87
N LYS A 167 -10.10 -13.87 7.71
CA LYS A 167 -11.19 -13.04 7.19
C LYS A 167 -11.77 -12.12 8.26
N ILE A 168 -10.93 -11.23 8.78
CA ILE A 168 -11.35 -10.18 9.72
C ILE A 168 -10.87 -8.82 9.25
N MET A 169 -11.69 -7.79 9.52
CA MET A 169 -11.37 -6.42 9.15
C MET A 169 -11.75 -5.47 10.29
N TYR A 170 -11.00 -4.40 10.46
CA TYR A 170 -11.38 -3.30 11.36
C TYR A 170 -11.33 -1.98 10.62
N GLU A 171 -12.38 -1.19 10.80
CA GLU A 171 -12.53 0.14 10.22
C GLU A 171 -12.31 1.21 11.29
N TYR A 172 -11.47 2.20 11.00
CA TYR A 172 -11.20 3.34 11.87
C TYR A 172 -11.63 4.60 11.15
N LYS A 173 -12.42 5.45 11.83
CA LYS A 173 -12.85 6.76 11.31
C LYS A 173 -12.43 7.87 12.25
N ARG A 174 -12.11 9.02 11.66
CA ARG A 174 -11.81 10.22 12.44
C ARG A 174 -13.07 10.58 13.20
N TYR A 175 -12.85 10.82 14.48
CA TYR A 175 -13.87 11.15 15.45
C TYR A 175 -13.36 12.36 16.21
N ALA A 176 -14.22 13.28 16.60
CA ALA A 176 -13.81 14.47 17.34
C ALA A 176 -14.82 14.77 18.45
N GLN A 177 -15.06 13.79 19.32
CA GLN A 177 -15.86 13.98 20.52
C GLN A 177 -15.14 13.40 21.74
N GLY A 178 -15.22 14.11 22.87
CA GLY A 178 -14.66 13.65 24.15
C GLY A 178 -13.14 13.47 24.16
N GLY A 179 -12.39 14.26 23.36
CA GLY A 179 -10.93 14.17 23.28
C GLY A 179 -10.39 12.97 22.49
N ARG A 180 -11.24 12.08 21.98
CA ARG A 180 -10.84 10.99 21.08
C ARG A 180 -10.83 11.45 19.63
N LEU A 181 -9.70 11.26 18.97
CA LEU A 181 -9.48 11.59 17.54
C LEU A 181 -9.93 10.47 16.58
N VAL A 182 -10.17 9.27 17.11
CA VAL A 182 -10.51 8.09 16.31
C VAL A 182 -11.54 7.20 17.01
N ARG A 183 -12.34 6.53 16.20
CA ARG A 183 -13.24 5.47 16.62
C ARG A 183 -13.10 4.28 15.67
N ARG A 184 -12.93 3.09 16.25
CA ARG A 184 -13.12 1.82 15.53
C ARG A 184 -14.62 1.57 15.35
N VAL A 185 -15.05 1.29 14.13
CA VAL A 185 -16.46 1.24 13.70
C VAL A 185 -16.86 -0.21 13.43
N GLY A 186 -18.06 -0.58 13.89
CA GLY A 186 -18.64 -1.89 13.64
C GLY A 186 -17.97 -3.01 14.43
N ASP A 187 -18.24 -4.24 13.98
CA ASP A 187 -17.54 -5.44 14.41
C ASP A 187 -16.32 -5.73 13.52
N SER A 188 -15.68 -6.89 13.76
CA SER A 188 -14.52 -7.33 13.00
C SER A 188 -14.85 -8.15 11.74
N ALA A 189 -16.10 -8.12 11.28
CA ALA A 189 -16.57 -9.01 10.23
C ALA A 189 -15.86 -8.77 8.89
N TRP A 190 -15.66 -9.85 8.13
CA TRP A 190 -15.30 -9.77 6.71
C TRP A 190 -16.48 -9.20 5.94
N ARG A 191 -16.38 -7.95 5.50
CA ARG A 191 -17.48 -7.23 4.85
C ARG A 191 -16.93 -6.16 3.92
N ASP A 192 -17.83 -5.64 3.09
CA ASP A 192 -17.54 -4.48 2.27
C ASP A 192 -17.17 -3.27 3.14
N LEU A 193 -16.09 -2.60 2.77
CA LEU A 193 -15.59 -1.39 3.43
C LEU A 193 -15.88 -0.16 2.58
N ASP A 194 -16.67 0.75 3.14
CA ASP A 194 -17.09 1.99 2.50
C ASP A 194 -16.06 3.11 2.72
N GLY A 195 -15.66 3.75 1.63
CA GLY A 195 -14.70 4.85 1.60
C GLY A 195 -15.19 6.16 2.24
N GLY A 196 -16.48 6.27 2.51
CA GLY A 196 -17.13 7.40 3.14
C GLY A 196 -16.83 8.71 2.43
N THR A 197 -16.59 9.75 3.21
CA THR A 197 -16.23 11.08 2.68
C THR A 197 -14.77 11.18 2.26
N VAL A 198 -13.91 10.25 2.69
CA VAL A 198 -12.47 10.26 2.37
C VAL A 198 -12.22 9.72 0.97
N LEU A 199 -12.92 8.65 0.61
CA LEU A 199 -12.91 8.02 -0.71
C LEU A 199 -14.36 7.94 -1.23
N PRO A 200 -14.97 9.06 -1.67
CA PRO A 200 -16.37 9.09 -2.09
C PRO A 200 -16.67 8.07 -3.18
N SER A 201 -17.76 7.32 -2.99
CA SER A 201 -18.24 6.26 -3.90
C SER A 201 -17.25 5.12 -4.14
N PHE A 202 -16.20 5.01 -3.32
CA PHE A 202 -15.32 3.85 -3.31
C PHE A 202 -15.82 2.85 -2.28
N THR A 203 -15.94 1.59 -2.68
CA THR A 203 -16.21 0.47 -1.79
C THR A 203 -15.19 -0.62 -2.11
N LEU A 204 -14.49 -1.09 -1.09
CA LEU A 204 -13.66 -2.30 -1.22
C LEU A 204 -14.55 -3.50 -0.96
N ASN A 205 -14.85 -4.27 -2.00
CA ASN A 205 -15.70 -5.46 -1.89
C ASN A 205 -14.91 -6.63 -1.29
N CYS A 206 -15.49 -7.33 -0.31
CA CYS A 206 -14.80 -8.43 0.34
C CYS A 206 -14.78 -9.72 -0.49
N GLY A 207 -15.70 -9.87 -1.44
CA GLY A 207 -15.71 -10.96 -2.43
C GLY A 207 -14.54 -10.84 -3.40
N ASP A 208 -14.26 -9.65 -3.91
CA ASP A 208 -13.09 -9.43 -4.77
C ASP A 208 -11.77 -9.78 -4.04
N LEU A 209 -11.69 -9.53 -2.73
CA LEU A 209 -10.54 -9.94 -1.92
C LEU A 209 -10.47 -11.46 -1.73
N ASP A 210 -11.61 -12.13 -1.65
CA ASP A 210 -11.66 -13.59 -1.61
C ASP A 210 -11.16 -14.19 -2.93
N ASP A 211 -11.56 -13.62 -4.06
CA ASP A 211 -11.08 -14.03 -5.39
C ASP A 211 -9.56 -13.84 -5.55
N VAL A 212 -8.99 -12.80 -4.94
CA VAL A 212 -7.53 -12.59 -4.92
C VAL A 212 -6.81 -13.66 -4.09
N LEU A 213 -7.40 -14.05 -2.95
CA LEU A 213 -6.81 -15.06 -2.05
C LEU A 213 -7.00 -16.49 -2.55
N ASP A 214 -8.01 -16.71 -3.39
CA ASP A 214 -8.37 -18.00 -3.95
C ASP A 214 -8.82 -17.88 -5.41
N PRO A 215 -7.86 -17.58 -6.33
CA PRO A 215 -8.18 -17.33 -7.73
C PRO A 215 -8.80 -18.54 -8.45
N GLU A 216 -8.54 -19.76 -7.97
CA GLU A 216 -9.07 -20.99 -8.56
C GLU A 216 -10.54 -21.24 -8.18
N SER A 217 -11.02 -20.69 -7.07
CA SER A 217 -12.42 -20.83 -6.63
C SER A 217 -13.41 -20.03 -7.48
N GLY A 218 -12.94 -18.99 -8.16
CA GLY A 218 -13.70 -18.21 -9.14
C GLY A 218 -13.71 -18.82 -10.55
N TRP A 219 -12.84 -19.80 -10.85
CA TRP A 219 -12.71 -20.43 -12.18
C TRP A 219 -13.76 -21.51 -12.45
N SER A 220 -14.92 -21.42 -11.80
CA SER A 220 -16.11 -22.17 -12.14
C SER A 220 -16.61 -21.73 -13.52
N SER A 221 -16.16 -22.44 -14.56
CA SER A 221 -16.46 -22.27 -15.99
C SER A 221 -16.42 -20.81 -16.43
N GLU A 222 -15.26 -20.33 -16.90
CA GLU A 222 -15.15 -19.07 -17.65
C GLU A 222 -16.33 -19.00 -18.64
N GLU A 223 -17.30 -18.10 -18.42
CA GLU A 223 -18.34 -17.87 -19.41
C GLU A 223 -17.62 -17.46 -20.69
N GLU A 224 -17.64 -18.31 -21.71
CA GLU A 224 -17.16 -17.94 -23.03
C GLU A 224 -18.06 -16.79 -23.52
N VAL A 225 -17.52 -15.58 -23.51
CA VAL A 225 -18.25 -14.39 -23.97
C VAL A 225 -17.65 -13.96 -25.27
N ASP A 226 -18.41 -13.93 -26.35
CA ASP A 226 -17.99 -13.30 -27.61
C ASP A 226 -18.18 -11.79 -27.52
N SER A 227 -17.13 -11.09 -27.12
CA SER A 227 -17.12 -9.64 -26.97
C SER A 227 -16.25 -9.00 -28.06
N THR A 228 -16.77 -7.94 -28.69
CA THR A 228 -16.00 -7.12 -29.64
C THR A 228 -15.66 -5.78 -29.02
N CYS A 229 -14.48 -5.25 -29.30
CA CYS A 229 -14.07 -3.95 -28.79
C CYS A 229 -14.96 -2.83 -29.37
N PRO A 230 -15.62 -1.99 -28.55
CA PRO A 230 -16.49 -0.92 -29.05
C PRO A 230 -15.72 0.32 -29.53
N VAL A 231 -14.39 0.35 -29.38
CA VAL A 231 -13.57 1.51 -29.76
C VAL A 231 -13.43 1.56 -31.29
N HIS A 232 -13.85 2.67 -31.89
CA HIS A 232 -13.79 2.87 -33.33
C HIS A 232 -12.37 2.64 -33.89
N GLY A 233 -12.26 1.72 -34.85
CA GLY A 233 -10.99 1.33 -35.48
C GLY A 233 -10.24 0.18 -34.79
N CYS A 234 -10.77 -0.36 -33.69
CA CYS A 234 -10.30 -1.61 -33.10
C CYS A 234 -11.16 -2.79 -33.57
N THR A 235 -10.52 -3.86 -34.04
CA THR A 235 -11.19 -5.06 -34.56
C THR A 235 -11.00 -6.30 -33.66
N GLU A 236 -10.43 -6.11 -32.47
CA GLU A 236 -10.14 -7.20 -31.56
C GLU A 236 -11.43 -7.83 -31.01
N ARG A 237 -11.42 -9.17 -30.94
CA ARG A 237 -12.49 -9.99 -30.37
C ARG A 237 -11.93 -10.81 -29.23
N PHE A 238 -12.74 -11.00 -28.21
CA PHE A 238 -12.35 -11.68 -26.99
C PHE A 238 -13.38 -12.75 -26.70
N ASN A 239 -12.91 -13.93 -26.33
CA ASN A 239 -13.73 -15.02 -25.80
C ASN A 239 -13.68 -15.08 -24.26
N ARG A 240 -12.93 -14.17 -23.62
CA ARG A 240 -12.75 -14.08 -22.17
C ARG A 240 -13.01 -12.67 -21.68
N ARG A 241 -13.85 -12.51 -20.64
CA ARG A 241 -14.14 -11.21 -20.02
C ARG A 241 -12.89 -10.49 -19.53
N GLY A 242 -11.96 -11.23 -18.89
CA GLY A 242 -10.71 -10.65 -18.39
C GLY A 242 -9.83 -10.09 -19.50
N ALA A 243 -9.73 -10.79 -20.63
CA ALA A 243 -8.98 -10.31 -21.80
C ALA A 243 -9.63 -9.06 -22.41
N PHE A 244 -10.97 -9.03 -22.50
CA PHE A 244 -11.71 -7.85 -22.95
C PHE A 244 -11.49 -6.65 -22.02
N ALA A 245 -11.55 -6.84 -20.70
CA ALA A 245 -11.34 -5.79 -19.71
C ALA A 245 -9.92 -5.20 -19.79
N ALA A 246 -8.89 -6.06 -19.85
CA ALA A 246 -7.50 -5.64 -20.01
C ALA A 246 -7.29 -4.84 -21.32
N HIS A 247 -7.94 -5.24 -22.40
CA HIS A 247 -7.89 -4.52 -23.67
C HIS A 247 -8.60 -3.15 -23.61
N ALA A 248 -9.76 -3.07 -22.97
CA ALA A 248 -10.45 -1.80 -22.74
C ALA A 248 -9.61 -0.82 -21.89
N GLU A 249 -8.91 -1.33 -20.87
CA GLU A 249 -7.94 -0.56 -20.08
C GLU A 249 -6.78 -0.05 -20.95
N TRP A 250 -6.24 -0.88 -21.85
CA TRP A 250 -5.20 -0.48 -22.78
C TRP A 250 -5.63 0.70 -23.66
N HIS A 251 -6.85 0.68 -24.22
CA HIS A 251 -7.38 1.80 -25.01
C HIS A 251 -7.49 3.10 -24.19
N ARG A 252 -7.94 3.01 -22.93
CA ARG A 252 -7.97 4.17 -22.03
C ARG A 252 -6.57 4.73 -21.82
N ALA A 253 -5.59 3.87 -21.56
CA ALA A 253 -4.20 4.26 -21.32
C ALA A 253 -3.58 4.94 -22.55
N GLU A 254 -3.75 4.37 -23.74
CA GLU A 254 -3.26 4.93 -25.00
C GLU A 254 -3.90 6.29 -25.31
N SER A 255 -5.22 6.41 -25.13
CA SER A 255 -5.93 7.68 -25.29
C SER A 255 -5.38 8.76 -24.35
N ALA A 256 -5.12 8.41 -23.09
CA ALA A 256 -4.52 9.33 -22.12
C ALA A 256 -3.09 9.73 -22.49
N ARG A 257 -2.28 8.79 -23.00
CA ARG A 257 -0.91 9.05 -23.51
C ARG A 257 -0.95 9.99 -24.71
N ALA A 258 -1.85 9.76 -25.67
CA ALA A 258 -2.03 10.61 -26.84
C ALA A 258 -2.39 12.06 -26.44
N ARG A 259 -3.35 12.24 -25.52
CA ARG A 259 -3.71 13.57 -24.98
C ARG A 259 -2.52 14.28 -24.31
N ARG A 260 -1.69 13.55 -23.57
CA ARG A 260 -0.47 14.12 -22.95
C ARG A 260 0.58 14.53 -23.99
N ARG A 261 0.79 13.73 -25.04
CA ARG A 261 1.69 14.05 -26.15
C ARG A 261 1.24 15.32 -26.88
N ALA A 262 -0.05 15.42 -27.20
CA ALA A 262 -0.61 16.61 -27.86
C ALA A 262 -0.43 17.89 -27.03
N LYS A 263 -0.65 17.83 -25.71
CA LYS A 263 -0.43 18.98 -24.81
C LYS A 263 1.03 19.43 -24.74
N ARG A 264 1.98 18.49 -24.83
CA ARG A 264 3.42 18.78 -24.80
C ARG A 264 3.97 19.32 -26.12
N GLY A 265 3.34 18.99 -27.26
CA GLY A 265 3.75 19.51 -28.57
C GLY A 265 3.25 20.93 -28.88
N ASN A 266 2.32 21.45 -28.08
CA ASN A 266 1.76 22.82 -28.20
C ASN A 266 2.44 23.83 -27.24
N HIS A 267 3.53 23.45 -26.57
CA HIS A 267 4.40 24.32 -25.76
C HIS A 267 5.82 24.24 -26.33
#